data_AF-A0A8C6TUE4-F1
#
_entry.id   AF-A0A8C6TUE4-F1
#
_cell.length_a   1.000
_cell.length_b   1.000
_cell.length_c   1.000
_cell.angle_alpha   90.00
_cell.angle_beta   90.00
_cell.angle_gamma   90.00
#
_symmetry.space_group_name_H-M   'P 1'
#
loop_
_entity.id
_entity.type
_entity.pdbx_description
1 polymer ?
#
loop_
_entity_poly.entity_id
_entity_poly.type
_entity_poly.pdbx_seq_one_letter_code
_entity_poly.pdbx_strand_id
1 'polypeptide(L)'
;MCPIPISLTGQTLVVPSQPLVVPVGSEVTLPCQLESVKDLRDLVVDWARPDLKPRYVHIRRDGLDLLIDQNSLYLGRTRLSERGLAYGDMSLTLSRVRLSDAGTYHCFIPQMDTRAEVTLHVGDFCILYIDGFFNHSGSPELRCESRGWFPEPELVWLDSEGTVLTGARTEAQRGVNEETFSVSSRLSVEQSPGNSFTCRVRHQETRQSRENQIRITGEKRHACSSCSVAWTLFVLGLILAAVAGAFVLWKYKIQSKYLLFIITLKGSSSVVVWPV
;
A
#
# COMPACT_ATOMS: atom_id res chain seq x y z
N MET A 1 34.21 27.52 -50.25
CA MET A 1 34.99 26.90 -49.16
C MET A 1 34.01 26.47 -48.09
N CYS A 2 33.71 25.17 -47.98
CA CYS A 2 32.94 24.66 -46.83
C CYS A 2 33.89 24.62 -45.62
N PRO A 3 33.55 25.20 -44.47
CA PRO A 3 34.32 24.98 -43.27
C PRO A 3 34.20 23.51 -42.87
N ILE A 4 35.35 22.85 -42.69
CA ILE A 4 35.45 21.49 -42.15
C ILE A 4 34.93 21.54 -40.71
N PRO A 5 34.00 20.67 -40.29
CA PRO A 5 33.58 20.64 -38.89
C PRO A 5 34.76 20.13 -38.06
N ILE A 6 35.17 20.95 -37.08
CA ILE A 6 36.15 20.58 -36.06
C ILE A 6 35.55 19.39 -35.31
N SER A 7 36.15 18.21 -35.47
CA SER A 7 35.85 17.06 -34.63
C SER A 7 36.30 17.41 -33.21
N LEU A 8 35.32 17.64 -32.32
CA LEU A 8 35.56 17.90 -30.91
C LEU A 8 35.75 16.56 -30.20
N THR A 9 36.92 15.96 -30.39
CA THR A 9 37.34 14.80 -29.61
C THR A 9 37.53 15.24 -28.15
N GLY A 10 36.73 14.69 -27.22
CA GLY A 10 36.91 14.89 -25.79
C GLY A 10 35.64 15.22 -24.98
N GLN A 11 34.47 15.28 -25.59
CA GLN A 11 33.20 15.49 -24.88
C GLN A 11 32.58 14.15 -24.47
N THR A 12 32.15 14.04 -23.21
CA THR A 12 31.46 12.87 -22.67
C THR A 12 30.05 13.25 -22.22
N LEU A 13 29.14 12.27 -22.26
CA LEU A 13 27.78 12.42 -21.76
C LEU A 13 27.68 11.76 -20.39
N VAL A 14 27.13 12.51 -19.43
CA VAL A 14 26.79 12.07 -18.09
C VAL A 14 25.36 11.55 -18.10
N VAL A 15 25.22 10.27 -17.77
CA VAL A 15 23.95 9.57 -17.61
C VAL A 15 23.96 8.75 -16.32
N PRO A 16 22.78 8.40 -15.76
CA PRO A 16 22.68 7.53 -14.59
C PRO A 16 23.26 6.15 -14.86
N SER A 17 24.00 5.64 -13.88
CA SER A 17 24.51 4.26 -13.93
C SER A 17 23.46 3.20 -13.60
N GLN A 18 22.32 3.62 -13.03
CA GLN A 18 21.20 2.75 -12.67
C GLN A 18 19.98 3.07 -13.54
N PRO A 19 19.17 2.06 -13.88
CA PRO A 19 17.94 2.29 -14.63
C PRO A 19 16.95 3.21 -13.89
N LEU A 20 16.26 4.06 -14.66
CA LEU A 20 15.14 4.85 -14.14
C LEU A 20 13.91 3.96 -14.05
N VAL A 21 13.14 4.12 -12.98
CA VAL A 21 11.89 3.38 -12.81
C VAL A 21 10.76 4.37 -12.57
N VAL A 22 9.71 4.28 -13.39
CA VAL A 22 8.72 5.35 -13.52
C VAL A 22 7.29 4.81 -13.50
N PRO A 23 6.34 5.49 -12.81
CA PRO A 23 4.94 5.11 -12.81
C PRO A 23 4.28 5.23 -14.19
N VAL A 24 3.40 4.29 -14.55
CA VAL A 24 2.48 4.45 -15.69
C VAL A 24 1.65 5.72 -15.51
N GLY A 25 1.39 6.43 -16.61
CA GLY A 25 0.61 7.67 -16.65
C GLY A 25 1.37 8.91 -16.18
N SER A 26 2.54 8.75 -15.55
CA SER A 26 3.33 9.88 -15.05
C SER A 26 4.11 10.59 -16.16
N GLU A 27 4.89 11.60 -15.76
CA GLU A 27 5.87 12.30 -16.59
C GLU A 27 7.27 12.03 -16.03
N VAL A 28 8.23 11.71 -16.90
CA VAL A 28 9.64 11.46 -16.54
C VAL A 28 10.56 12.32 -17.39
N THR A 29 11.70 12.70 -16.83
CA THR A 29 12.84 13.22 -17.59
C THR A 29 13.94 12.17 -17.65
N LEU A 30 14.32 11.73 -18.86
CA LEU A 30 15.47 10.87 -19.11
C LEU A 30 16.73 11.73 -19.18
N PRO A 31 17.61 11.67 -18.17
CA PRO A 31 18.76 12.55 -18.08
C PRO A 31 19.83 12.20 -19.11
N CYS A 32 20.33 13.20 -19.81
CA CYS A 32 21.54 13.08 -20.64
C CYS A 32 22.17 14.46 -20.82
N GLN A 33 23.35 14.65 -20.23
CA GLN A 33 24.00 15.95 -20.12
C GLN A 33 25.46 15.87 -20.55
N LEU A 34 25.97 16.87 -21.24
CA LEU A 34 27.40 16.99 -21.51
C LEU A 34 28.17 17.33 -20.23
N GLU A 35 29.33 16.71 -20.05
CA GLU A 35 30.25 17.03 -18.95
C GLU A 35 30.74 18.49 -19.02
N SER A 36 30.96 19.01 -20.23
CA SER A 36 31.31 20.41 -20.46
C SER A 36 30.09 21.24 -20.81
N VAL A 37 29.96 22.44 -20.23
CA VAL A 37 28.92 23.41 -20.59
C VAL A 37 29.13 23.88 -22.03
N LYS A 38 28.14 23.61 -22.89
CA LYS A 38 28.16 24.03 -24.30
C LYS A 38 26.74 24.19 -24.83
N ASP A 39 26.53 25.21 -25.66
CA ASP A 39 25.25 25.43 -26.33
C ASP A 39 25.01 24.37 -27.43
N LEU A 40 23.89 23.66 -27.31
CA LEU A 40 23.44 22.61 -28.23
C LEU A 40 22.27 23.03 -29.12
N ARG A 41 21.76 24.25 -28.98
CA ARG A 41 20.51 24.67 -29.65
C ARG A 41 20.57 24.61 -31.18
N ASP A 42 21.74 24.91 -31.74
CA ASP A 42 22.01 24.88 -33.18
C ASP A 42 22.59 23.54 -33.66
N LEU A 43 22.75 22.56 -32.78
CA LEU A 43 23.26 21.24 -33.11
C LEU A 43 22.13 20.24 -33.38
N VAL A 44 22.52 19.09 -33.91
CA VAL A 44 21.61 17.94 -34.03
C VAL A 44 21.69 17.19 -32.72
N VAL A 45 20.53 16.95 -32.11
CA VAL A 45 20.40 16.09 -30.94
C VAL A 45 19.29 15.10 -31.23
N ASP A 46 19.59 13.82 -31.07
CA ASP A 46 18.58 12.77 -31.22
C ASP A 46 18.51 11.88 -29.98
N TRP A 47 17.28 11.44 -29.72
CA TRP A 47 16.94 10.37 -28.82
C TRP A 47 16.39 9.22 -29.65
N ALA A 48 16.96 8.02 -29.49
CA ALA A 48 16.58 6.85 -30.27
C ALA A 48 16.39 5.62 -29.39
N ARG A 49 15.51 4.73 -29.83
CA ARG A 49 15.33 3.38 -29.30
C ARG A 49 15.72 2.36 -30.37
N PRO A 50 16.74 1.53 -30.13
CA PRO A 50 17.27 0.62 -31.14
C PRO A 50 16.29 -0.50 -31.52
N ASP A 51 15.31 -0.79 -30.66
CA ASP A 51 14.32 -1.83 -30.85
C ASP A 51 13.06 -1.37 -31.62
N LEU A 52 12.96 -0.07 -31.93
CA LEU A 52 11.83 0.51 -32.65
C LEU A 52 12.15 0.81 -34.12
N LYS A 53 11.09 0.82 -34.94
CA LYS A 53 11.12 1.27 -36.35
C LYS A 53 9.92 2.18 -36.63
N PRO A 54 10.11 3.48 -36.96
CA PRO A 54 11.36 4.24 -36.91
C PRO A 54 12.00 4.25 -35.52
N ARG A 55 13.33 4.33 -35.42
CA ARG A 55 14.04 4.28 -34.13
C ARG A 55 13.94 5.56 -33.32
N TYR A 56 13.62 6.68 -33.94
CA TYR A 56 13.75 7.98 -33.31
C TYR A 56 12.60 8.25 -32.35
N VAL A 57 12.94 8.46 -31.08
CA VAL A 57 12.02 8.87 -30.02
C VAL A 57 11.81 10.38 -30.07
N HIS A 58 12.87 11.16 -30.33
CA HIS A 58 12.80 12.61 -30.53
C HIS A 58 14.01 13.04 -31.37
N ILE A 59 13.83 13.96 -32.31
CA ILE A 59 14.93 14.51 -33.12
C ILE A 59 14.76 16.01 -33.17
N ARG A 60 15.86 16.72 -32.92
CA ARG A 60 15.96 18.15 -33.15
C ARG A 60 17.16 18.45 -34.02
N ARG A 61 16.95 19.30 -35.02
CA ARG A 61 17.97 19.73 -35.98
C ARG A 61 17.75 21.18 -36.34
N ASP A 62 18.83 21.96 -36.40
CA ASP A 62 18.80 23.38 -36.79
C ASP A 62 17.76 24.18 -35.97
N GLY A 63 17.66 23.88 -34.67
CA GLY A 63 16.72 24.54 -33.75
C GLY A 63 15.26 24.12 -33.88
N LEU A 64 14.94 23.11 -34.69
CA LEU A 64 13.56 22.66 -34.94
C LEU A 64 13.37 21.18 -34.64
N ASP A 65 12.25 20.84 -34.01
CA ASP A 65 11.85 19.46 -33.77
C ASP A 65 11.35 18.82 -35.08
N LEU A 66 11.94 17.68 -35.46
CA LEU A 66 11.62 16.98 -36.71
C LEU A 66 10.61 15.86 -36.46
N LEU A 67 9.32 16.20 -36.55
CA LEU A 67 8.22 15.26 -36.27
C LEU A 67 8.04 14.16 -37.33
N ILE A 68 8.50 14.38 -38.57
CA ILE A 68 8.28 13.44 -39.69
C ILE A 68 9.02 12.11 -39.48
N ASP A 69 10.24 12.16 -38.93
CA ASP A 69 11.09 10.99 -38.69
C ASP A 69 10.87 10.38 -37.29
N GLN A 70 10.07 11.04 -36.46
CA GLN A 70 9.76 10.61 -35.10
C GLN A 70 8.81 9.41 -35.12
N ASN A 71 9.09 8.43 -34.26
CA ASN A 71 8.23 7.28 -34.07
C ASN A 71 6.85 7.72 -33.54
N SER A 72 5.79 7.22 -34.15
CA SER A 72 4.41 7.61 -33.86
C SER A 72 3.97 7.35 -32.42
N LEU A 73 4.60 6.42 -31.70
CA LEU A 73 4.33 6.15 -30.28
C LEU A 73 4.73 7.30 -29.35
N TYR A 74 5.61 8.20 -29.81
CA TYR A 74 6.21 9.30 -29.03
C TYR A 74 5.74 10.70 -29.47
N LEU A 75 5.05 10.79 -30.62
CA LEU A 75 4.51 12.05 -31.13
C LEU A 75 3.66 12.76 -30.07
N GLY A 76 3.96 14.04 -29.83
CA GLY A 76 3.25 14.88 -28.87
C GLY A 76 3.42 14.45 -27.40
N ARG A 77 4.38 13.57 -27.10
CA ARG A 77 4.68 13.10 -25.73
C ARG A 77 6.07 13.49 -25.25
N THR A 78 6.97 13.84 -26.16
CA THR A 78 8.38 14.15 -25.88
C THR A 78 8.69 15.64 -25.99
N ARG A 79 9.60 16.17 -25.15
CA ARG A 79 10.11 17.54 -25.24
C ARG A 79 11.57 17.63 -24.78
N LEU A 80 12.30 18.58 -25.34
CA LEU A 80 13.62 19.03 -24.85
C LEU A 80 13.51 20.45 -24.27
N SER A 81 14.33 20.75 -23.27
CA SER A 81 14.38 22.09 -22.66
C SER A 81 15.30 23.02 -23.44
N GLU A 82 14.76 24.08 -24.05
CA GLU A 82 15.57 25.12 -24.72
C GLU A 82 16.65 25.71 -23.81
N ARG A 83 16.30 25.93 -22.54
CA ARG A 83 17.24 26.41 -21.53
C ARG A 83 18.28 25.34 -21.19
N GLY A 84 17.88 24.07 -21.12
CA GLY A 84 18.81 22.96 -20.90
C GLY A 84 19.84 22.87 -22.02
N LEU A 85 19.37 22.90 -23.28
CA LEU A 85 20.23 22.83 -24.46
C LEU A 85 21.27 23.96 -24.51
N ALA A 86 20.91 25.17 -24.04
CA ALA A 86 21.85 26.29 -23.95
C ALA A 86 23.05 26.03 -23.03
N TYR A 87 22.95 25.06 -22.12
CA TYR A 87 23.98 24.69 -21.15
C TYR A 87 24.43 23.22 -21.26
N GLY A 88 24.16 22.55 -22.38
CA GLY A 88 24.64 21.19 -22.63
C GLY A 88 23.74 20.08 -22.08
N ASP A 89 22.55 20.42 -21.60
CA ASP A 89 21.57 19.45 -21.10
C ASP A 89 20.54 19.12 -22.20
N MET A 90 20.60 17.88 -22.69
CA MET A 90 19.68 17.36 -23.71
C MET A 90 18.72 16.32 -23.12
N SER A 91 18.45 16.39 -21.83
CA SER A 91 17.52 15.50 -21.15
C SER A 91 16.13 15.53 -21.77
N LEU A 92 15.54 14.35 -21.98
CA LEU A 92 14.26 14.18 -22.66
C LEU A 92 13.11 14.07 -21.66
N THR A 93 12.17 15.00 -21.72
CA THR A 93 10.90 14.85 -21.00
C THR A 93 9.95 13.98 -21.80
N LEU A 94 9.44 12.89 -21.21
CA LEU A 94 8.43 11.98 -21.74
C LEU A 94 7.18 12.02 -20.85
N SER A 95 6.05 12.38 -21.45
CA SER A 95 4.76 12.51 -20.77
C SER A 95 3.83 11.32 -21.02
N ARG A 96 2.93 11.08 -20.05
CA ARG A 96 1.91 10.01 -20.08
C ARG A 96 2.55 8.65 -20.32
N VAL A 97 3.54 8.32 -19.52
CA VAL A 97 4.38 7.11 -19.67
C VAL A 97 3.52 5.85 -19.73
N ARG A 98 3.87 4.91 -20.61
CA ARG A 98 3.18 3.65 -20.90
C ARG A 98 4.13 2.48 -20.66
N LEU A 99 3.61 1.29 -20.40
CA LEU A 99 4.44 0.10 -20.21
C LEU A 99 5.31 -0.20 -21.44
N SER A 100 4.81 0.06 -22.64
CA SER A 100 5.57 -0.08 -23.89
C SER A 100 6.72 0.92 -24.06
N ASP A 101 6.76 1.99 -23.26
CA ASP A 101 7.90 2.91 -23.24
C ASP A 101 9.09 2.32 -22.48
N ALA A 102 8.93 1.22 -21.73
CA ALA A 102 10.06 0.54 -21.12
C ALA A 102 11.06 0.07 -22.19
N GLY A 103 12.34 0.19 -21.87
CA GLY A 103 13.44 -0.19 -22.74
C GLY A 103 14.67 0.71 -22.63
N THR A 104 15.59 0.49 -23.56
CA THR A 104 16.87 1.19 -23.63
C THR A 104 16.79 2.35 -24.61
N TYR A 105 17.14 3.54 -24.15
CA TYR A 105 17.19 4.76 -24.94
C TYR A 105 18.65 5.18 -25.17
N HIS A 106 18.93 5.73 -26.34
CA HIS A 106 20.19 6.37 -26.65
C HIS A 106 20.00 7.86 -26.87
N CYS A 107 20.82 8.67 -26.21
CA CYS A 107 21.02 10.07 -26.58
C CYS A 107 22.30 10.18 -27.42
N PHE A 108 22.25 10.96 -28.49
CA PHE A 108 23.36 11.09 -29.43
C PHE A 108 23.50 12.52 -29.98
N ILE A 109 24.76 12.96 -30.08
CA ILE A 109 25.14 14.23 -30.71
C ILE A 109 26.07 13.92 -31.90
N PRO A 110 25.54 13.88 -33.13
CA PRO A 110 26.31 13.46 -34.31
C PRO A 110 27.57 14.30 -34.57
N GLN A 111 27.52 15.61 -34.34
CA GLN A 111 28.64 16.52 -34.57
C GLN A 111 29.85 16.25 -33.66
N MET A 112 29.64 15.54 -32.55
CA MET A 112 30.67 15.21 -31.56
C MET A 112 30.97 13.71 -31.52
N ASP A 113 30.25 12.91 -32.31
CA ASP A 113 30.27 11.44 -32.25
C ASP A 113 30.13 10.90 -30.81
N THR A 114 29.31 11.57 -29.98
CA THR A 114 29.17 11.25 -28.55
C THR A 114 27.79 10.69 -28.27
N ARG A 115 27.75 9.50 -27.65
CA ARG A 115 26.50 8.79 -27.32
C ARG A 115 26.51 8.22 -25.91
N ALA A 116 25.35 8.13 -25.31
CA ALA A 116 25.15 7.43 -24.04
C ALA A 116 23.83 6.66 -24.03
N GLU A 117 23.70 5.78 -23.04
CA GLU A 117 22.57 4.87 -22.89
C GLU A 117 21.82 5.16 -21.58
N VAL A 118 20.50 5.18 -21.65
CA VAL A 118 19.60 5.35 -20.50
C VAL A 118 18.55 4.26 -20.54
N THR A 119 18.50 3.42 -19.50
CA THR A 119 17.48 2.37 -19.37
C THR A 119 16.29 2.90 -18.58
N LEU A 120 15.09 2.75 -19.14
CA LEU A 120 13.82 3.08 -18.51
C LEU A 120 13.03 1.80 -18.25
N HIS A 121 12.68 1.55 -16.99
CA HIS A 121 11.65 0.60 -16.60
C HIS A 121 10.37 1.35 -16.26
N VAL A 122 9.25 0.80 -16.72
CA VAL A 122 7.93 1.35 -16.43
C VAL A 122 7.14 0.30 -15.68
N GLY A 123 6.58 0.72 -14.55
CA GLY A 123 5.60 -0.03 -13.78
C GLY A 123 4.57 0.94 -13.22
N ASP A 124 3.48 0.48 -12.66
CA ASP A 124 2.54 1.30 -11.89
C ASP A 124 2.90 1.14 -10.40
N PHE A 125 3.32 2.25 -9.77
CA PHE A 125 3.85 2.24 -8.41
C PHE A 125 2.75 2.43 -7.37
N CYS A 126 2.16 1.30 -7.00
CA CYS A 126 1.79 0.85 -5.66
C CYS A 126 1.19 1.81 -4.64
N ILE A 127 -0.05 1.49 -4.29
CA ILE A 127 -0.51 1.51 -2.91
C ILE A 127 -0.02 0.21 -2.25
N LEU A 128 0.74 0.32 -1.14
CA LEU A 128 1.11 -0.79 -0.27
C LEU A 128 0.19 -0.78 0.94
N TYR A 129 -0.76 -1.70 0.96
CA TYR A 129 -1.71 -1.83 2.04
C TYR A 129 -1.34 -3.03 2.91
N ILE A 130 -1.22 -2.78 4.21
CA ILE A 130 -1.01 -3.82 5.22
C ILE A 130 -2.13 -3.71 6.24
N ASP A 131 -2.80 -4.82 6.50
CA ASP A 131 -3.76 -4.95 7.59
C ASP A 131 -3.61 -6.25 8.37
N GLY A 132 -4.19 -6.24 9.58
CA GLY A 132 -4.26 -7.40 10.45
C GLY A 132 -5.71 -7.83 10.64
N PHE A 133 -5.95 -9.13 10.56
CA PHE A 133 -7.25 -9.76 10.76
C PHE A 133 -7.09 -11.11 11.48
N PHE A 134 -8.21 -11.75 11.77
CA PHE A 134 -8.24 -13.11 12.31
C PHE A 134 -8.65 -14.07 11.20
N ASN A 135 -7.94 -15.20 11.08
CA ASN A 135 -8.33 -16.25 10.15
C ASN A 135 -9.61 -16.97 10.64
N HIS A 136 -10.10 -17.96 9.86
CA HIS A 136 -11.30 -18.73 10.23
C HIS A 136 -11.17 -19.48 11.56
N SER A 137 -9.95 -19.80 12.01
CA SER A 137 -9.67 -20.42 13.30
C SER A 137 -9.42 -19.43 14.44
N GLY A 138 -9.50 -18.12 14.18
CA GLY A 138 -9.25 -17.07 15.18
C GLY A 138 -7.77 -16.74 15.43
N SER A 139 -6.84 -17.26 14.64
CA SER A 139 -5.41 -16.92 14.71
C SER A 139 -5.13 -15.59 14.01
N PRO A 140 -4.24 -14.74 14.53
CA PRO A 140 -3.87 -13.48 13.89
C PRO A 140 -3.12 -13.72 12.57
N GLU A 141 -3.59 -13.07 11.51
CA GLU A 141 -3.02 -13.13 10.16
C GLU A 141 -2.84 -11.70 9.63
N LEU A 142 -1.67 -11.43 9.04
CA LEU A 142 -1.37 -10.18 8.34
C LEU A 142 -1.56 -10.39 6.85
N ARG A 143 -2.12 -9.39 6.15
CA ARG A 143 -2.18 -9.39 4.69
C ARG A 143 -1.49 -8.14 4.17
N CYS A 144 -0.67 -8.34 3.14
CA CYS A 144 -0.04 -7.28 2.38
C CYS A 144 -0.50 -7.40 0.94
N GLU A 145 -0.97 -6.30 0.36
CA GLU A 145 -1.37 -6.25 -1.05
C GLU A 145 -0.71 -5.06 -1.74
N SER A 146 -0.27 -5.30 -2.98
CA SER A 146 0.40 -4.31 -3.81
C SER A 146 0.05 -4.52 -5.27
N ARG A 147 -0.21 -3.44 -6.00
CA ARG A 147 -0.71 -3.48 -7.39
C ARG A 147 0.17 -2.66 -8.32
N GLY A 148 0.14 -3.02 -9.59
CA GLY A 148 0.71 -2.22 -10.68
C GLY A 148 2.11 -2.65 -11.14
N TRP A 149 2.67 -3.72 -10.62
CA TRP A 149 4.05 -4.09 -10.91
C TRP A 149 4.26 -4.63 -12.34
N PHE A 150 5.37 -4.28 -12.96
CA PHE A 150 5.83 -4.95 -14.18
C PHE A 150 7.37 -4.93 -14.22
N PRO A 151 8.05 -6.06 -14.44
CA PRO A 151 7.51 -7.43 -14.50
C PRO A 151 7.00 -7.91 -13.12
N GLU A 152 6.67 -9.20 -12.98
CA GLU A 152 6.22 -9.77 -11.70
C GLU A 152 7.26 -9.50 -10.58
N PRO A 153 6.87 -8.89 -9.45
CA PRO A 153 7.80 -8.50 -8.40
C PRO A 153 8.01 -9.62 -7.37
N GLU A 154 9.04 -9.48 -6.53
CA GLU A 154 9.28 -10.34 -5.37
C GLU A 154 8.65 -9.72 -4.11
N LEU A 155 7.76 -10.42 -3.40
CA LEU A 155 7.18 -9.96 -2.13
C LEU A 155 7.68 -10.83 -0.97
N VAL A 156 8.31 -10.19 0.02
CA VAL A 156 8.81 -10.83 1.24
C VAL A 156 8.34 -10.11 2.50
N TRP A 157 8.20 -10.86 3.59
CA TRP A 157 7.98 -10.33 4.93
C TRP A 157 9.28 -10.33 5.73
N LEU A 158 9.50 -9.26 6.48
CA LEU A 158 10.64 -9.10 7.37
C LEU A 158 10.17 -8.91 8.81
N ASP A 159 10.96 -9.41 9.74
CA ASP A 159 10.82 -9.10 11.17
C ASP A 159 11.39 -7.70 11.51
N SER A 160 11.43 -7.38 12.80
CA SER A 160 12.00 -6.13 13.30
C SER A 160 13.50 -5.96 13.08
N GLU A 161 14.23 -7.06 12.84
CA GLU A 161 15.68 -7.07 12.60
C GLU A 161 16.00 -7.04 11.10
N GLY A 162 14.98 -7.13 10.24
CA GLY A 162 15.13 -7.17 8.79
C GLY A 162 15.36 -8.58 8.23
N THR A 163 15.17 -9.62 9.04
CA THR A 163 15.31 -11.02 8.63
C THR A 163 14.05 -11.50 7.92
N VAL A 164 14.22 -12.26 6.84
CA VAL A 164 13.09 -12.80 6.06
C VAL A 164 12.34 -13.87 6.85
N LEU A 165 11.02 -13.72 6.96
CA LEU A 165 10.14 -14.65 7.66
C LEU A 165 9.71 -15.80 6.74
N THR A 166 9.89 -17.04 7.21
CA THR A 166 9.46 -18.26 6.51
C THR A 166 8.04 -18.65 6.94
N GLY A 167 7.13 -18.88 5.98
CA GLY A 167 5.74 -19.27 6.26
C GLY A 167 4.68 -18.31 5.69
N ALA A 168 5.10 -17.22 5.05
CA ALA A 168 4.18 -16.38 4.29
C ALA A 168 3.72 -17.08 3.01
N ARG A 169 2.42 -16.99 2.70
CA ARG A 169 1.84 -17.43 1.44
C ARG A 169 1.71 -16.25 0.51
N THR A 170 2.49 -16.22 -0.56
CA THR A 170 2.47 -15.16 -1.58
C THR A 170 1.76 -15.65 -2.85
N GLU A 171 0.91 -14.80 -3.41
CA GLU A 171 0.13 -15.02 -4.61
C GLU A 171 0.34 -13.82 -5.55
N ALA A 172 0.65 -14.11 -6.81
CA ALA A 172 0.73 -13.11 -7.86
C ALA A 172 -0.36 -13.38 -8.90
N GLN A 173 -1.09 -12.33 -9.27
CA GLN A 173 -2.12 -12.38 -10.28
C GLN A 173 -1.92 -11.23 -11.27
N ARG A 174 -2.36 -11.42 -12.52
CA ARG A 174 -2.39 -10.31 -13.47
C ARG A 174 -3.38 -9.26 -13.00
N GLY A 175 -2.97 -8.00 -13.12
CA GLY A 175 -3.78 -6.82 -12.85
C GLY A 175 -4.90 -6.68 -13.87
N VAL A 176 -5.78 -5.69 -13.64
CA VAL A 176 -7.01 -5.48 -14.42
C VAL A 176 -6.74 -5.31 -15.92
N ASN A 177 -5.60 -4.71 -16.27
CA ASN A 177 -5.22 -4.44 -17.66
C ASN A 177 -4.37 -5.56 -18.27
N GLU A 178 -4.18 -6.70 -17.58
CA GLU A 178 -3.33 -7.86 -17.95
C GLU A 178 -1.81 -7.60 -18.15
N GLU A 179 -1.43 -6.33 -18.32
CA GLU A 179 -0.05 -5.88 -18.51
C GLU A 179 0.72 -5.68 -17.19
N THR A 180 0.04 -5.59 -16.05
CA THR A 180 0.65 -5.42 -14.72
C THR A 180 0.37 -6.62 -13.82
N PHE A 181 1.08 -6.72 -12.70
CA PHE A 181 0.90 -7.73 -11.66
C PHE A 181 0.40 -7.10 -10.36
N SER A 182 -0.52 -7.81 -9.72
CA SER A 182 -0.96 -7.57 -8.36
C SER A 182 -0.45 -8.71 -7.51
N VAL A 183 0.29 -8.38 -6.45
CA VAL A 183 0.82 -9.35 -5.50
C VAL A 183 0.13 -9.20 -4.16
N SER A 184 -0.19 -10.33 -3.56
CA SER A 184 -0.83 -10.43 -2.25
C SER A 184 -0.11 -11.48 -1.44
N SER A 185 0.15 -11.23 -0.17
CA SER A 185 0.77 -12.20 0.72
C SER A 185 0.10 -12.21 2.08
N ARG A 186 -0.04 -13.41 2.66
CA ARG A 186 -0.62 -13.65 3.98
C ARG A 186 0.40 -14.29 4.90
N LEU A 187 0.54 -13.76 6.12
CA LEU A 187 1.48 -14.24 7.12
C LEU A 187 0.74 -14.53 8.44
N SER A 188 0.79 -15.78 8.90
CA SER A 188 0.28 -16.16 10.22
C SER A 188 1.28 -15.76 11.31
N VAL A 189 0.81 -15.04 12.32
CA VAL A 189 1.66 -14.48 13.39
C VAL A 189 1.65 -15.41 14.60
N GLU A 190 2.39 -16.51 14.52
CA GLU A 190 2.48 -17.47 15.65
C GLU A 190 3.81 -17.42 16.41
N GLN A 191 4.85 -16.74 15.89
CA GLN A 191 6.17 -16.70 16.52
C GLN A 191 7.06 -15.64 15.84
N SER A 192 7.00 -14.40 16.30
CA SER A 192 7.98 -13.39 15.87
C SER A 192 8.43 -12.60 17.09
N PRO A 193 9.74 -12.51 17.36
CA PRO A 193 10.25 -11.79 18.52
C PRO A 193 10.00 -10.27 18.45
N GLY A 194 9.78 -9.75 17.24
CA GLY A 194 9.40 -8.36 17.00
C GLY A 194 7.88 -8.20 16.88
N ASN A 195 7.29 -7.30 17.66
CA ASN A 195 5.91 -6.83 17.47
C ASN A 195 5.72 -6.00 16.17
N SER A 196 6.66 -6.10 15.24
CA SER A 196 6.76 -5.28 14.06
C SER A 196 7.08 -6.14 12.85
N PHE A 197 6.33 -5.91 11.78
CA PHE A 197 6.42 -6.65 10.54
C PHE A 197 6.52 -5.68 9.38
N THR A 198 7.44 -5.94 8.48
CA THR A 198 7.63 -5.13 7.28
C THR A 198 7.31 -5.98 6.07
N CYS A 199 6.34 -5.54 5.27
CA CYS A 199 6.13 -6.11 3.95
C CYS A 199 6.99 -5.35 2.96
N ARG A 200 7.88 -6.05 2.25
CA ARG A 200 8.77 -5.47 1.25
C ARG A 200 8.49 -6.11 -0.10
N VAL A 201 8.12 -5.27 -1.07
CA VAL A 201 7.98 -5.67 -2.47
C VAL A 201 9.17 -5.13 -3.24
N ARG A 202 9.87 -6.00 -3.94
CA ARG A 202 11.12 -5.72 -4.63
C ARG A 202 10.99 -6.00 -6.12
N HIS A 203 11.43 -5.03 -6.92
CA HIS A 203 11.57 -5.21 -8.35
C HIS A 203 12.78 -6.12 -8.62
N GLN A 204 12.58 -7.19 -9.40
CA GLN A 204 13.60 -8.23 -9.59
C GLN A 204 14.88 -7.69 -10.25
N GLU A 205 14.73 -6.86 -11.28
CA GLU A 205 15.86 -6.38 -12.09
C GLU A 205 16.61 -5.20 -11.43
N THR A 206 15.87 -4.19 -10.97
CA THR A 206 16.47 -2.94 -10.46
C THR A 206 16.83 -2.98 -8.98
N ARG A 207 16.45 -4.06 -8.27
CA ARG A 207 16.57 -4.20 -6.80
C ARG A 207 15.92 -3.08 -5.98
N GLN A 208 15.18 -2.18 -6.62
CA GLN A 208 14.41 -1.17 -5.90
C GLN A 208 13.29 -1.85 -5.12
N SER A 209 13.03 -1.36 -3.92
CA SER A 209 11.97 -1.88 -3.06
C SER A 209 11.02 -0.78 -2.60
N ARG A 210 9.79 -1.20 -2.33
CA ARG A 210 8.82 -0.44 -1.55
C ARG A 210 8.44 -1.27 -0.35
N GLU A 211 8.30 -0.61 0.79
CA GLU A 211 7.98 -1.27 2.03
C GLU A 211 6.99 -0.47 2.83
N ASN A 212 6.19 -1.18 3.61
CA ASN A 212 5.32 -0.61 4.62
C ASN A 212 5.44 -1.49 5.87
N GLN A 213 5.15 -0.91 7.04
CA GLN A 213 5.40 -1.54 8.32
C GLN A 213 4.14 -1.49 9.18
N ILE A 214 3.81 -2.61 9.81
CA ILE A 214 2.74 -2.71 10.79
C ILE A 214 3.33 -3.12 12.14
N ARG A 215 2.86 -2.47 13.20
CA ARG A 215 3.18 -2.84 14.58
C ARG A 215 1.93 -3.41 15.24
N ILE A 216 2.06 -4.61 15.78
CA ILE A 216 1.01 -5.22 16.58
C ILE A 216 1.09 -4.61 17.98
N THR A 217 0.29 -3.58 18.22
CA THR A 217 0.02 -3.13 19.59
C THR A 217 -0.88 -4.16 20.24
N GLY A 218 -0.40 -4.79 21.31
CA GLY A 218 -1.17 -5.73 22.11
C GLY A 218 -2.28 -5.03 22.89
N GLU A 219 -3.23 -4.39 22.21
CA GLU A 219 -4.55 -4.20 22.80
C GLU A 219 -5.24 -5.54 22.75
N LYS A 220 -5.04 -6.32 23.82
CA LYS A 220 -6.01 -7.34 24.21
C LYS A 220 -7.34 -6.59 24.31
N ARG A 221 -8.16 -6.64 23.26
CA ARG A 221 -9.58 -6.39 23.43
C ARG A 221 -10.00 -7.41 24.45
N HIS A 222 -10.23 -6.96 25.67
CA HIS A 222 -10.93 -7.74 26.65
C HIS A 222 -12.23 -8.14 25.96
N ALA A 223 -12.30 -9.39 25.47
CA ALA A 223 -13.55 -10.03 25.18
C ALA A 223 -14.39 -9.72 26.42
N CYS A 224 -15.51 -9.00 26.21
CA CYS A 224 -16.28 -8.40 27.28
C CYS A 224 -16.94 -9.52 28.11
N SER A 225 -16.15 -10.16 28.97
CA SER A 225 -16.56 -11.17 29.94
C SER A 225 -17.21 -10.48 31.15
N SER A 226 -16.92 -9.19 31.36
CA SER A 226 -17.57 -8.35 32.38
C SER A 226 -19.08 -8.16 32.17
N CYS A 227 -19.59 -8.15 30.93
CA CYS A 227 -21.03 -8.01 30.70
C CYS A 227 -21.82 -9.24 31.15
N SER A 228 -21.29 -10.46 30.97
CA SER A 228 -22.00 -11.69 31.34
C SER A 228 -22.07 -11.86 32.87
N VAL A 229 -20.97 -11.63 33.59
CA VAL A 229 -20.93 -11.79 35.06
C VAL A 229 -21.83 -10.74 35.75
N ALA A 230 -21.80 -9.48 35.29
CA ALA A 230 -22.66 -8.42 35.86
C ALA A 230 -24.15 -8.73 35.69
N TRP A 231 -24.58 -9.22 34.52
CA TRP A 231 -25.96 -9.64 34.29
C TRP A 231 -26.37 -10.83 35.16
N THR A 232 -25.49 -11.82 35.33
CA THR A 232 -25.80 -12.98 36.20
C THR A 232 -25.96 -12.57 37.67
N LEU A 233 -25.11 -11.67 38.19
CA LEU A 233 -25.22 -11.18 39.57
C LEU A 233 -26.46 -10.31 39.78
N PHE A 234 -26.81 -9.47 38.81
CA PHE A 234 -28.02 -8.65 38.88
C PHE A 234 -29.29 -9.50 38.91
N VAL A 235 -29.39 -10.51 38.03
CA VAL A 235 -30.51 -11.45 38.01
C VAL A 235 -30.58 -12.26 39.31
N LEU A 236 -29.44 -12.74 39.83
CA LEU A 236 -29.39 -13.46 41.11
C LEU A 236 -29.86 -12.58 42.27
N GLY A 237 -29.47 -11.30 42.28
CA GLY A 237 -29.91 -10.31 43.26
C GLY A 237 -31.41 -10.07 43.24
N LEU A 238 -32.01 -9.94 42.05
CA LEU A 238 -33.46 -9.81 41.90
C LEU A 238 -34.22 -11.05 42.39
N ILE A 239 -33.71 -12.26 42.13
CA ILE A 239 -34.31 -13.50 42.61
C ILE A 239 -34.26 -13.56 44.14
N LEU A 240 -33.13 -13.25 44.76
CA LEU A 240 -33.00 -13.24 46.22
C LEU A 240 -33.93 -12.21 46.87
N ALA A 241 -34.05 -11.02 46.29
CA ALA A 241 -34.98 -9.98 46.77
C ALA A 241 -36.44 -10.44 46.67
N ALA A 242 -36.83 -11.08 45.57
CA ALA A 242 -38.18 -11.62 45.39
C ALA A 242 -38.51 -12.71 46.41
N VAL A 243 -37.56 -13.63 46.68
CA VAL A 243 -37.73 -14.70 47.67
C VAL A 243 -37.86 -14.12 49.09
N ALA A 244 -37.02 -13.14 49.44
CA ALA A 244 -37.11 -12.47 50.73
C ALA A 244 -38.46 -11.73 50.89
N GLY A 245 -38.91 -11.02 49.85
CA GLY A 245 -40.21 -10.36 49.84
C GLY A 245 -41.38 -11.34 50.00
N ALA A 246 -41.34 -12.47 49.29
CA ALA A 246 -42.35 -13.52 49.42
C ALA A 246 -42.37 -14.13 50.83
N PHE A 247 -41.20 -14.33 51.45
CA PHE A 247 -41.10 -14.84 52.82
C PHE A 247 -41.69 -13.87 53.85
N VAL A 248 -41.44 -12.57 53.71
CA VAL A 248 -42.01 -11.53 54.57
C VAL A 248 -43.54 -11.49 54.41
N LEU A 249 -44.04 -11.51 53.17
CA LEU A 249 -45.49 -11.54 52.90
C LEU A 249 -46.15 -12.81 53.45
N TRP A 250 -45.48 -13.97 53.31
CA TRP A 250 -45.95 -15.22 53.88
C TRP A 250 -46.03 -15.16 55.40
N LYS A 251 -45.01 -14.62 56.07
CA LYS A 251 -45.02 -14.36 57.52
C LYS A 251 -46.13 -13.40 57.93
N TYR A 252 -46.33 -12.31 57.20
CA TYR A 252 -47.37 -11.33 57.50
C TYR A 252 -48.78 -11.94 57.34
N LYS A 253 -48.99 -12.72 56.28
CA LYS A 253 -50.25 -13.45 56.04
C LYS A 253 -50.51 -14.53 57.09
N ILE A 254 -49.46 -15.22 57.55
CA ILE A 254 -49.55 -16.17 58.66
C ILE A 254 -49.95 -15.45 59.95
N GLN A 255 -49.25 -14.38 60.33
CA GLN A 255 -49.55 -13.61 61.53
C GLN A 255 -50.96 -13.02 61.51
N SER A 256 -51.40 -12.49 60.37
CA SER A 256 -52.78 -11.99 60.17
C SER A 256 -53.83 -13.09 60.34
N LYS A 257 -53.58 -14.30 59.84
CA LYS A 257 -54.48 -15.45 60.04
C LYS A 257 -54.54 -15.89 61.49
N TYR A 258 -53.41 -15.94 62.20
CA TYR A 258 -53.37 -16.26 63.63
C TYR A 258 -54.07 -15.19 64.48
N LEU A 259 -53.91 -13.89 64.15
CA LEU A 259 -54.60 -12.80 64.84
C LEU A 259 -56.12 -12.84 64.62
N LEU A 260 -56.59 -13.09 63.39
CA LEU A 260 -58.03 -13.31 63.12
C LEU A 260 -58.57 -14.53 63.88
N PHE A 261 -57.81 -15.62 63.96
CA PHE A 261 -58.19 -16.83 64.67
C PHE A 261 -58.30 -16.61 66.20
N ILE A 262 -57.43 -15.77 66.77
CA ILE A 262 -57.52 -15.38 68.19
C ILE A 262 -58.74 -14.47 68.44
N ILE A 263 -59.06 -13.56 67.52
CA ILE A 263 -60.25 -12.68 67.63
C ILE A 263 -61.54 -13.51 67.56
N THR A 264 -61.63 -14.51 66.67
CA THR A 264 -62.81 -15.40 66.59
C THR A 264 -62.95 -16.32 67.82
N LEU A 265 -61.84 -16.81 68.40
CA LEU A 265 -61.89 -17.57 69.65
C LEU A 265 -62.34 -16.72 70.84
N LYS A 266 -61.93 -15.44 70.89
CA LYS A 266 -62.30 -14.52 71.99
C LYS A 266 -63.72 -13.97 71.88
N GLY A 267 -64.34 -14.05 70.70
CA GLY A 267 -65.77 -13.75 70.47
C GLY A 267 -66.73 -14.88 70.86
N SER A 268 -66.23 -16.06 71.23
CA SER A 268 -67.06 -17.25 71.50
C SER A 268 -67.14 -17.63 73.00
N SER A 269 -66.98 -16.67 73.92
CA SER A 269 -67.11 -16.91 75.37
C SER A 269 -68.00 -15.87 76.06
N SER A 270 -69.12 -16.36 76.63
CA SER A 270 -70.11 -15.70 77.54
C SER A 270 -71.20 -14.87 76.83
N VAL A 271 -72.51 -15.06 77.02
CA VAL A 271 -73.27 -15.39 78.23
C VAL A 271 -74.51 -16.24 77.89
N VAL A 272 -74.65 -17.42 78.51
CA VAL A 272 -75.91 -18.20 78.58
C VAL A 272 -76.58 -17.84 79.90
N VAL A 273 -77.79 -17.28 79.82
CA VAL A 273 -78.67 -16.96 80.95
C VAL A 273 -79.33 -18.25 81.43
N TRP A 274 -79.26 -18.54 82.74
CA TRP A 274 -80.07 -19.59 83.38
C TRP A 274 -81.27 -18.93 84.11
N PRO A 275 -82.48 -19.50 84.05
CA PRO A 275 -83.65 -18.96 84.72
C PRO A 275 -83.77 -19.50 86.16
N VAL A 276 -84.27 -18.65 87.06
CA VAL A 276 -84.91 -19.04 88.33
C VAL A 276 -86.21 -18.26 88.42
#